data_AF-A0A086Z1K5-F1
#
_entry.id   AF-A0A086Z1K5-F1
#
_cell.length_a   1.000
_cell.length_b   1.000
_cell.length_c   1.000
_cell.angle_alpha   90.00
_cell.angle_beta   90.00
_cell.angle_gamma   90.00
#
_symmetry.space_group_name_H-M   'P 1'
#
loop_
_entity.id
_entity.type
_entity.pdbx_description
1 polymer ?
#
loop_
_entity_poly.entity_id
_entity_poly.type
_entity_poly.pdbx_seq_one_letter_code
_entity_poly.pdbx_strand_id
1 'polypeptide(L)'
;MKSMNKDEWLAKAMGDDSVNEMATKAGISSATAWRQYNNALGFSAENVILIARAYHKNPISALVAFGYLRPDEPASAGTEQALRDASDDELMDEMARRLANGAAARNQRWGSPITFSPEDLGIAANMNPDKDSEANTPDD
;
A
#
# COMPACT_ATOMS: atom_id res chain seq x y z
N MET A 1 -7.48 -3.36 7.83
CA MET A 1 -7.49 -2.17 6.95
C MET A 1 -8.87 -1.54 7.09
N LYS A 2 -8.97 -0.27 7.53
CA LYS A 2 -10.28 0.39 7.69
C LYS A 2 -10.84 0.64 6.28
N SER A 3 -11.96 0.03 5.94
CA SER A 3 -12.61 0.26 4.64
C SER A 3 -13.20 1.67 4.62
N MET A 4 -13.00 2.38 3.52
CA MET A 4 -13.60 3.70 3.25
C MET A 4 -15.13 3.53 3.12
N ASN A 5 -15.93 4.45 3.65
CA ASN A 5 -17.38 4.39 3.51
C ASN A 5 -17.84 4.94 2.14
N LYS A 6 -19.11 4.72 1.77
CA LYS A 6 -19.65 5.11 0.46
C LYS A 6 -19.60 6.61 0.17
N ASP A 7 -19.81 7.46 1.17
CA ASP A 7 -19.76 8.92 1.02
C ASP A 7 -18.33 9.38 0.70
N GLU A 8 -17.36 8.92 1.48
CA GLU A 8 -15.94 9.19 1.27
C GLU A 8 -15.46 8.66 -0.09
N TRP A 9 -15.89 7.44 -0.45
CA TRP A 9 -15.52 6.83 -1.73
C TRP A 9 -16.05 7.64 -2.90
N LEU A 10 -17.33 8.02 -2.87
CA LEU A 10 -17.97 8.72 -3.97
C LEU A 10 -17.40 10.13 -4.14
N ALA A 11 -17.20 10.87 -3.04
CA ALA A 11 -16.57 12.19 -3.06
C ALA A 11 -15.15 12.12 -3.64
N LYS A 12 -14.35 11.13 -3.23
CA LYS A 12 -13.00 10.93 -3.78
C LYS A 12 -13.00 10.50 -5.24
N ALA A 13 -13.99 9.72 -5.67
CA ALA A 13 -14.11 9.28 -7.06
C ALA A 13 -14.48 10.44 -7.98
N MET A 14 -15.48 11.25 -7.59
CA MET A 14 -16.01 12.36 -8.37
C MET A 14 -15.08 13.59 -8.36
N GLY A 15 -14.34 13.83 -7.29
CA GLY A 15 -13.60 15.08 -7.13
C GLY A 15 -14.56 16.26 -7.07
N ASP A 16 -14.39 17.24 -7.97
CA ASP A 16 -15.24 18.43 -8.05
C ASP A 16 -16.45 18.27 -8.99
N ASP A 17 -16.59 17.11 -9.64
CA ASP A 17 -17.73 16.85 -10.52
C ASP A 17 -19.06 16.88 -9.78
N SER A 18 -20.08 17.43 -10.44
CA SER A 18 -21.46 17.37 -10.01
C SER A 18 -22.09 15.98 -10.23
N VAL A 19 -23.23 15.73 -9.57
CA VAL A 19 -24.03 14.51 -9.77
C VAL A 19 -24.46 14.33 -11.23
N ASN A 20 -24.69 15.44 -11.96
CA ASN A 20 -25.05 15.38 -13.38
C ASN A 20 -23.88 15.00 -14.27
N GLU A 21 -22.67 15.51 -13.99
CA GLU A 21 -21.46 15.11 -14.72
C GLU A 21 -21.14 13.64 -14.47
N MET A 22 -21.24 13.19 -13.21
CA MET A 22 -21.11 11.78 -12.86
C MET A 22 -22.13 10.90 -13.60
N ALA A 23 -23.40 11.30 -13.64
CA ALA A 23 -24.44 10.59 -14.37
C ALA A 23 -24.11 10.48 -15.86
N THR A 24 -23.65 11.58 -16.46
CA THR A 24 -23.29 11.66 -17.89
C THR A 24 -22.10 10.75 -18.19
N LYS A 25 -21.02 10.83 -17.40
CA LYS A 25 -19.82 9.99 -17.55
C LYS A 25 -20.13 8.50 -17.35
N ALA A 26 -21.01 8.17 -16.40
CA ALA A 26 -21.41 6.80 -16.10
C ALA A 26 -22.50 6.23 -17.01
N GLY A 27 -23.08 7.04 -17.91
CA GLY A 27 -24.21 6.62 -18.76
C GLY A 27 -25.50 6.35 -17.98
N ILE A 28 -25.67 6.97 -16.80
CA ILE A 28 -26.85 6.86 -15.95
C ILE A 28 -27.77 8.05 -16.24
N SER A 29 -29.09 7.84 -16.29
CA SER A 29 -30.01 8.97 -16.45
C SER A 29 -29.95 9.90 -15.24
N SER A 30 -29.93 11.22 -15.47
CA SER A 30 -29.82 12.22 -14.39
C SER A 30 -30.89 12.05 -13.32
N ALA A 31 -32.13 11.74 -13.71
CA ALA A 31 -33.22 11.46 -12.76
C ALA A 31 -32.92 10.26 -11.85
N THR A 32 -32.33 9.19 -12.39
CA THR A 32 -31.94 8.02 -11.61
C THR A 32 -30.77 8.33 -10.68
N ALA A 33 -29.75 9.02 -11.19
CA ALA A 33 -28.58 9.42 -10.41
C ALA A 33 -28.99 10.29 -9.21
N TRP A 34 -29.81 11.32 -9.42
CA TRP A 34 -30.31 12.17 -8.35
C TRP A 34 -31.19 11.43 -7.36
N ARG A 35 -32.09 10.55 -7.82
CA ARG A 35 -32.92 9.73 -6.93
C ARG A 35 -32.07 8.85 -6.02
N GLN A 36 -31.04 8.20 -6.56
CA GLN A 36 -30.15 7.33 -5.78
C GLN A 36 -29.22 8.14 -4.88
N TYR A 37 -28.70 9.27 -5.37
CA TYR A 37 -27.86 10.18 -4.59
C TYR A 37 -28.60 10.71 -3.35
N ASN A 38 -29.81 11.25 -3.55
CA ASN A 38 -30.63 11.80 -2.47
C ASN A 38 -31.22 10.72 -1.55
N ASN A 39 -31.30 9.46 -2.00
CA ASN A 39 -31.72 8.33 -1.19
C ASN A 39 -30.51 7.69 -0.47
N ALA A 40 -29.80 8.49 0.33
CA ALA A 40 -28.65 8.07 1.12
C ALA A 40 -27.60 7.30 0.30
N LEU A 41 -27.27 7.78 -0.91
CA LEU A 41 -26.35 7.10 -1.85
C LEU A 41 -26.75 5.64 -2.14
N GLY A 42 -28.04 5.39 -2.32
CA GLY A 42 -28.63 4.08 -2.62
C GLY A 42 -28.44 3.64 -4.08
N PHE A 43 -27.22 3.77 -4.61
CA PHE A 43 -26.87 3.29 -5.94
C PHE A 43 -26.88 1.77 -5.99
N SER A 44 -27.50 1.18 -7.02
CA SER A 44 -27.41 -0.28 -7.26
C SER A 44 -25.96 -0.69 -7.52
N ALA A 45 -25.63 -1.96 -7.26
CA ALA A 45 -24.29 -2.50 -7.53
C ALA A 45 -23.85 -2.27 -9.00
N GLU A 46 -24.77 -2.41 -9.94
CA GLU A 46 -24.55 -2.09 -11.36
C GLU A 46 -24.12 -0.63 -11.56
N ASN A 47 -24.87 0.33 -10.99
CA ASN A 47 -24.55 1.75 -11.12
C ASN A 47 -23.24 2.09 -10.41
N VAL A 48 -22.94 1.46 -9.28
CA VAL A 48 -21.63 1.62 -8.59
C VAL A 48 -20.48 1.17 -9.50
N ILE A 49 -20.63 0.06 -10.23
CA ILE A 49 -19.63 -0.42 -11.20
C ILE A 49 -19.48 0.56 -12.37
N LEU A 50 -20.59 1.08 -12.91
CA LEU A 50 -20.57 2.06 -14.00
C LEU A 50 -19.83 3.34 -13.57
N ILE A 51 -20.14 3.87 -12.39
CA ILE A 51 -19.49 5.05 -11.83
C ILE A 51 -17.99 4.79 -11.62
N ALA A 52 -17.61 3.65 -11.03
CA ALA A 52 -16.20 3.31 -10.82
C ALA A 52 -15.41 3.31 -12.14
N ARG A 53 -15.96 2.70 -13.20
CA ARG A 53 -15.33 2.66 -14.52
C ARG A 53 -15.23 4.03 -15.17
N ALA A 54 -16.27 4.85 -15.06
CA ALA A 54 -16.32 6.21 -15.60
C ALA A 54 -15.22 7.13 -15.03
N TYR A 55 -14.79 6.88 -13.79
CA TYR A 55 -13.71 7.61 -13.11
C TYR A 55 -12.38 6.84 -13.04
N HIS A 56 -12.24 5.77 -13.82
CA HIS A 56 -11.04 4.91 -13.85
C HIS A 56 -10.62 4.41 -12.45
N LYS A 57 -11.61 4.10 -11.59
CA LYS A 57 -11.41 3.53 -10.25
C LYS A 57 -11.67 2.02 -10.28
N ASN A 58 -11.10 1.31 -9.31
CA ASN A 58 -11.31 -0.12 -9.16
C ASN A 58 -12.76 -0.42 -8.71
N PRO A 59 -13.58 -1.17 -9.50
CA PRO A 59 -14.96 -1.48 -9.13
C PRO A 59 -15.10 -2.30 -7.85
N ILE A 60 -14.13 -3.16 -7.52
CA ILE A 60 -14.14 -3.94 -6.28
C ILE A 60 -14.08 -3.01 -5.07
N SER A 61 -13.20 -2.00 -5.11
CA SER A 61 -13.09 -1.00 -4.03
C SER A 61 -14.41 -0.23 -3.83
N ALA A 62 -15.11 0.05 -4.92
CA ALA A 62 -16.42 0.71 -4.90
C ALA A 62 -17.47 -0.19 -4.24
N LEU A 63 -17.55 -1.44 -4.65
CA LEU A 63 -18.52 -2.40 -4.13
C LEU A 63 -18.29 -2.69 -2.64
N VAL A 64 -17.04 -2.71 -2.17
CA VAL A 64 -16.75 -2.81 -0.73
C VAL A 64 -17.20 -1.54 0.01
N ALA A 65 -16.92 -0.35 -0.52
CA ALA A 65 -17.33 0.91 0.11
C ALA A 65 -18.87 1.06 0.20
N PHE A 66 -19.59 0.59 -0.83
CA PHE A 66 -21.05 0.54 -0.87
C PHE A 66 -21.66 -0.64 -0.10
N GLY A 67 -20.83 -1.53 0.46
CA GLY A 67 -21.29 -2.66 1.29
C GLY A 67 -21.88 -3.83 0.50
N TYR A 68 -21.69 -3.87 -0.82
CA TYR A 68 -22.06 -5.00 -1.66
C TYR A 68 -21.08 -6.16 -1.56
N LEU A 69 -19.82 -5.87 -1.19
CA LEU A 69 -18.80 -6.85 -0.85
C LEU A 69 -18.29 -6.59 0.56
N ARG A 70 -17.95 -7.65 1.28
CA ARG A 70 -17.23 -7.55 2.55
C ARG A 70 -15.75 -7.26 2.29
N PRO A 71 -15.04 -6.57 3.21
CA PRO A 71 -13.63 -6.23 3.02
C PRO A 71 -12.68 -7.43 2.85
N ASP A 72 -13.07 -8.62 3.33
CA ASP A 72 -12.30 -9.86 3.25
C ASP A 72 -12.51 -10.62 1.93
N GLU A 73 -13.61 -10.39 1.21
CA GLU A 73 -13.93 -11.11 -0.03
C GLU A 73 -12.93 -10.84 -1.18
N PRO A 74 -12.46 -9.60 -1.43
CA PRO A 74 -11.47 -9.32 -2.48
C PRO A 74 -10.14 -10.02 -2.29
N ALA A 75 -9.66 -10.14 -1.04
CA ALA A 75 -8.36 -10.75 -0.75
C ALA A 75 -8.34 -12.25 -1.02
N SER A 76 -9.52 -12.90 -0.90
CA SER A 76 -9.70 -14.31 -1.22
C SER A 76 -9.70 -14.60 -2.73
N ALA A 77 -9.92 -13.58 -3.57
CA ALA A 77 -9.95 -13.70 -5.01
C ALA A 77 -8.54 -13.48 -5.60
N GLY A 78 -7.78 -14.56 -5.77
CA GLY A 78 -6.77 -14.62 -6.82
C GLY A 78 -5.40 -13.99 -6.53
N THR A 79 -4.98 -13.87 -5.27
CA THR A 79 -3.61 -13.39 -4.97
C THR A 79 -2.53 -14.23 -5.67
N GLU A 80 -2.70 -15.55 -5.71
CA GLU A 80 -1.75 -16.42 -6.41
C GLU A 80 -1.76 -16.21 -7.93
N GLN A 81 -2.95 -16.07 -8.53
CA GLN A 81 -3.08 -15.85 -9.97
C GLN A 81 -2.52 -14.48 -10.37
N ALA A 82 -2.80 -13.44 -9.58
CA ALA A 82 -2.27 -12.10 -9.81
C ALA A 82 -0.73 -12.05 -9.72
N LEU A 83 -0.12 -12.83 -8.83
CA LEU A 83 1.34 -12.97 -8.78
C LEU A 83 1.90 -13.73 -9.99
N ARG A 84 1.15 -14.69 -10.56
CA ARG A 84 1.54 -15.42 -11.77
C ARG A 84 1.38 -14.58 -13.04
N ASP A 85 0.40 -13.70 -13.07
CA ASP A 85 0.08 -12.84 -14.22
C ASP A 85 0.90 -11.54 -14.23
N ALA A 86 1.52 -11.16 -13.10
CA ALA A 86 2.39 -9.99 -13.01
C ALA A 86 3.65 -10.16 -13.88
N SER A 87 4.09 -9.08 -14.51
CA SER A 87 5.35 -9.06 -15.26
C SER A 87 6.57 -9.08 -14.33
N ASP A 88 7.72 -9.49 -14.87
CA ASP A 88 8.99 -9.49 -14.13
C ASP A 88 9.34 -8.10 -13.57
N ASP A 89 9.07 -7.03 -14.34
CA ASP A 89 9.31 -5.65 -13.92
C ASP A 89 8.42 -5.25 -12.72
N GLU A 90 7.12 -5.60 -12.76
CA GLU A 90 6.19 -5.35 -11.65
C GLU A 90 6.58 -6.14 -10.40
N LEU A 91 7.04 -7.38 -10.56
CA LEU A 91 7.54 -8.19 -9.46
C LEU A 91 8.80 -7.59 -8.84
N MET A 92 9.75 -7.14 -9.67
CA MET A 92 11.00 -6.53 -9.20
C MET A 92 10.75 -5.20 -8.48
N ASP A 93 9.84 -4.37 -8.97
CA ASP A 93 9.47 -3.11 -8.31
C ASP A 93 8.79 -3.36 -6.96
N GLU A 94 7.85 -4.29 -6.89
CA GLU A 94 7.18 -4.65 -5.64
C GLU A 94 8.17 -5.29 -4.63
N MET A 95 9.11 -6.12 -5.09
CA MET A 95 10.19 -6.65 -4.25
C MET A 95 11.10 -5.54 -3.72
N ALA A 96 11.52 -4.60 -4.57
CA ALA A 96 12.34 -3.45 -4.17
C ALA A 96 11.62 -2.59 -3.11
N ARG A 97 10.33 -2.31 -3.32
CA ARG A 97 9.48 -1.59 -2.36
C ARG A 97 9.39 -2.32 -1.01
N ARG A 98 9.18 -3.64 -1.02
CA ARG A 98 9.15 -4.46 0.21
C ARG A 98 10.49 -4.48 0.94
N LEU A 99 11.59 -4.58 0.19
CA LEU A 99 12.94 -4.53 0.75
C LEU A 99 13.19 -3.17 1.39
N ALA A 100 12.83 -2.07 0.74
CA ALA A 100 12.95 -0.72 1.29
C ALA A 100 12.11 -0.53 2.57
N ASN A 101 10.85 -0.97 2.56
CA ASN A 101 9.97 -0.89 3.73
C ASN A 101 10.47 -1.77 4.89
N GLY A 102 10.93 -2.99 4.58
CA GLY A 102 11.51 -3.89 5.55
C GLY A 102 12.86 -3.41 6.08
N ALA A 103 13.66 -2.71 5.27
CA ALA A 103 14.90 -2.08 5.67
C ALA A 103 14.63 -0.88 6.57
N ALA A 104 13.68 0.00 6.21
CA ALA A 104 13.25 1.12 7.05
C ALA A 104 12.76 0.66 8.44
N ALA A 105 12.13 -0.51 8.53
CA ALA A 105 11.71 -1.13 9.79
C ALA A 105 12.86 -1.77 10.59
N ARG A 106 13.98 -2.15 9.94
CA ARG A 106 15.12 -2.85 10.55
C ARG A 106 16.33 -1.94 10.83
N ASN A 107 16.52 -0.89 10.06
CA ASN A 107 17.65 0.05 10.14
C ASN A 107 17.34 1.35 9.35
N GLN A 108 17.35 2.50 10.02
CA GLN A 108 17.14 3.84 9.43
C GLN A 108 18.22 4.28 8.43
N ARG A 109 19.28 3.49 8.25
CA ARG A 109 20.47 3.87 7.48
C ARG A 109 20.46 3.43 6.01
N TRP A 110 19.44 2.70 5.57
CA TRP A 110 19.35 2.28 4.17
C TRP A 110 19.16 3.51 3.26
N GLY A 111 20.10 3.75 2.34
CA GLY A 111 20.12 4.93 1.46
C GLY A 111 20.99 6.10 1.93
N SER A 112 21.67 5.98 3.08
CA SER A 112 22.73 6.92 3.49
C SER A 112 24.12 6.29 3.32
N PRO A 113 25.17 7.08 3.03
CA PRO A 113 26.54 6.58 3.02
C PRO A 113 26.87 5.85 4.33
N ILE A 114 27.55 4.70 4.22
CA ILE A 114 28.07 4.01 5.40
C ILE A 114 29.19 4.87 5.97
N THR A 115 28.92 5.53 7.09
CA THR A 115 29.85 6.38 7.85
C THR A 115 30.32 5.66 9.11
N PHE A 116 31.49 5.03 9.10
CA PHE A 116 32.02 4.43 10.33
C PHE A 116 32.33 5.51 11.35
N SER A 117 31.73 5.45 12.55
CA SER A 117 32.13 6.34 13.65
C SER A 117 33.44 5.84 14.30
N PRO A 118 34.18 6.70 15.02
CA PRO A 118 35.42 6.28 15.69
C PRO A 118 35.24 5.11 16.67
N GLU A 119 34.04 4.95 17.24
CA GLU A 119 33.65 3.80 18.06
C GLU A 119 33.48 2.50 17.25
N ASP A 120 32.94 2.56 16.01
CA ASP A 120 32.84 1.42 15.09
C ASP A 120 34.25 0.91 14.68
N LEU A 121 35.21 1.83 14.55
CA LEU A 121 36.61 1.54 14.21
C LEU A 121 37.43 1.04 15.42
N GLY A 122 36.94 1.25 16.65
CA GLY A 122 37.61 0.83 17.88
C GLY A 122 37.64 -0.69 18.10
N ILE A 123 36.79 -1.44 17.40
CA ILE A 123 36.73 -2.91 17.50
C ILE A 123 37.92 -3.56 16.76
N ALA A 124 38.55 -2.88 15.81
CA ALA A 124 39.71 -3.40 15.09
C ALA A 124 41.04 -3.25 15.86
N ALA A 125 41.12 -2.34 16.83
CA ALA A 125 42.36 -2.06 17.55
C ALA A 125 42.62 -2.98 18.74
N ASN A 126 41.60 -3.71 19.23
CA ASN A 126 41.70 -4.53 20.44
C ASN A 126 41.63 -6.05 20.20
N MET A 127 41.63 -6.50 18.93
CA MET A 127 41.90 -7.90 18.59
C MET A 127 43.39 -8.11 18.29
N ASN A 128 44.27 -7.70 19.20
CA ASN A 128 45.59 -8.31 19.25
C ASN A 128 45.52 -9.47 20.26
N PRO A 129 45.38 -10.72 19.83
CA PRO A 129 45.31 -11.88 20.73
C PRO A 129 46.60 -12.08 21.55
N ASP A 130 47.68 -11.35 21.24
CA ASP A 130 48.99 -11.53 21.86
C ASP A 130 49.28 -10.56 23.02
N LYS A 131 48.34 -9.68 23.43
CA LYS A 131 48.61 -8.73 24.54
C LYS A 131 48.46 -9.34 25.94
N ASP A 132 47.79 -10.47 26.07
CA ASP A 132 47.53 -11.09 27.38
C ASP A 132 48.58 -12.17 27.76
N SER A 133 49.55 -12.46 26.88
CA SER A 133 50.56 -13.51 27.09
C SER A 133 51.90 -13.02 27.67
N GLU A 134 52.15 -11.72 27.77
CA GLU A 134 53.44 -11.18 28.26
C GLU A 134 53.47 -10.82 29.76
N ALA A 135 52.40 -11.06 30.52
CA ALA A 135 52.30 -10.62 31.92
C ALA A 135 52.53 -11.72 32.98
N ASN A 136 53.14 -12.85 32.64
CA ASN A 136 53.40 -13.90 33.65
C ASN A 136 54.73 -14.64 33.42
N THR A 137 55.83 -13.91 33.62
CA THR A 137 57.14 -14.51 33.90
C THR A 137 57.28 -14.56 35.44
N PRO A 138 57.39 -15.74 36.06
CA PRO A 138 57.75 -15.83 37.48
C PRO A 138 59.19 -15.35 37.67
N ASP A 139 59.39 -14.37 38.56
CA ASP A 139 60.71 -14.01 39.07
C ASP A 139 61.25 -15.18 39.94
N ASP A 140 62.37 -15.76 39.55
CA ASP A 140 63.27 -16.59 40.39
C ASP A 140 64.61 -15.83 40.60
#